data_AF-A0A7S7QEU3-F1
#
_entry.id   AF-A0A7S7QEU3-F1
#
_cell.length_a   1.000
_cell.length_b   1.000
_cell.length_c   1.000
_cell.angle_alpha   90.00
_cell.angle_beta   90.00
_cell.angle_gamma   90.00
#
_symmetry.space_group_name_H-M   'P 1'
#
loop_
_entity.id
_entity.type
_entity.pdbx_description
1 polymer ?
#
loop_
_entity_poly.entity_id
_entity_poly.type
_entity_poly.pdbx_seq_one_letter_code
_entity_poly.pdbx_strand_id
1 'polypeptide(L)'
;MTSFERFLINLDTWPAGAFLRIVLGLCILPVFRLLSGGDDRIVVALTMFLALLLALRLVPAVCRRVLPFSREAKDLWLKRRNLGKRYDSYQWQKLFWMGLGMLPYALISGGLGRGEIVLLAICTIGGGAGLLLWRRTGQLSVGAATAKATKLPPAAVASTPP
;
A
#
# COMPACT_ATOMS: atom_id res chain seq x y z
N MET A 1 24.89 -0.89 9.15
CA MET A 1 24.13 -0.62 7.91
C MET A 1 24.97 0.16 6.92
N THR A 2 24.99 -0.24 5.64
CA THR A 2 25.63 0.54 4.56
C THR A 2 24.75 1.72 4.14
N SER A 3 25.34 2.77 3.53
CA SER A 3 24.57 3.93 3.04
C SER A 3 23.50 3.55 2.02
N PHE A 4 23.76 2.52 1.22
CA PHE A 4 22.81 1.96 0.26
C PHE A 4 21.62 1.27 0.94
N GLU A 5 21.86 0.48 2.01
CA GLU A 5 20.78 -0.11 2.81
C GLU A 5 19.93 0.95 3.49
N ARG A 6 20.56 1.99 4.03
CA ARG A 6 19.87 3.11 4.66
C ARG A 6 19.01 3.85 3.64
N PHE A 7 19.50 4.06 2.42
CA PHE A 7 18.73 4.64 1.31
C PHE A 7 17.53 3.77 0.90
N LEU A 8 17.72 2.47 0.69
CA LEU A 8 16.64 1.53 0.35
C LEU A 8 15.56 1.46 1.44
N ILE A 9 15.98 1.49 2.70
CA ILE A 9 15.05 1.50 3.84
C ILE A 9 14.28 2.81 3.92
N ASN A 10 14.95 3.93 3.60
CA ASN A 10 14.34 5.26 3.58
C ASN A 10 13.35 5.43 2.41
N LEU A 11 13.64 4.79 1.27
CA LEU A 11 12.74 4.72 0.11
C LEU A 11 11.44 3.96 0.43
N ASP A 12 11.52 2.98 1.33
CA ASP A 12 10.37 2.18 1.78
C ASP A 12 9.65 2.81 2.99
N THR A 13 10.18 3.89 3.58
CA THR A 13 9.50 4.69 4.61
C THR A 13 8.64 5.79 4.01
N TRP A 14 7.57 6.14 4.73
CA TRP A 14 6.82 7.35 4.48
C TRP A 14 7.72 8.57 4.80
N PRO A 15 7.81 9.61 3.96
CA PRO A 15 7.00 9.92 2.78
C PRO A 15 7.55 9.44 1.42
N ALA A 16 8.83 9.06 1.33
CA ALA A 16 9.46 8.68 0.06
C ALA A 16 8.77 7.48 -0.63
N GLY A 17 8.28 6.51 0.16
CA GLY A 17 7.52 5.38 -0.37
C GLY A 17 6.14 5.75 -0.92
N ALA A 18 5.53 6.85 -0.46
CA ALA A 18 4.29 7.35 -1.05
C ALA A 18 4.59 8.02 -2.39
N PHE A 19 5.64 8.84 -2.44
CA PHE A 19 6.11 9.49 -3.67
C PHE A 19 6.45 8.48 -4.76
N LEU A 20 7.21 7.42 -4.44
CA LEU A 20 7.52 6.35 -5.40
C LEU A 20 6.25 5.70 -5.99
N ARG A 21 5.20 5.52 -5.19
CA ARG A 21 3.94 4.90 -5.63
C ARG A 21 3.10 5.82 -6.50
N ILE A 22 3.13 7.13 -6.22
CA ILE A 22 2.53 8.15 -7.08
C ILE A 22 3.24 8.18 -8.43
N VAL A 23 4.59 8.22 -8.43
CA VAL A 23 5.38 8.18 -9.66
C VAL A 23 5.12 6.89 -10.44
N LEU A 24 5.06 5.75 -9.75
CA LEU A 24 4.72 4.47 -10.39
C LEU A 24 3.31 4.50 -11.01
N GLY A 25 2.34 5.07 -10.31
CA GLY A 25 0.98 5.28 -10.83
C GLY A 25 0.94 6.24 -12.02
N LEU A 26 1.83 7.23 -12.09
CA LEU A 26 1.94 8.12 -13.24
C LEU A 26 2.53 7.40 -14.46
N CYS A 27 3.55 6.57 -14.23
CA CYS A 27 4.26 5.85 -15.29
C CYS A 27 3.52 4.62 -15.80
N ILE A 28 2.57 4.05 -15.02
CA ILE A 28 1.93 2.78 -15.37
C ILE A 28 1.13 2.86 -16.68
N LEU A 29 0.36 3.94 -16.85
CA LEU A 29 -0.52 4.16 -18.01
C LEU A 29 0.27 4.31 -19.32
N PRO A 30 1.27 5.21 -19.42
CA PRO A 30 2.04 5.33 -20.66
C PRO A 30 2.86 4.07 -20.98
N VAL A 31 3.40 3.39 -19.96
CA VAL A 31 4.11 2.11 -20.15
C VAL A 31 3.16 1.02 -20.64
N PHE A 32 1.94 0.95 -20.11
CA PHE A 32 0.95 -0.03 -20.56
C PHE A 32 0.48 0.26 -21.98
N ARG A 33 0.26 1.53 -22.35
CA ARG A 33 -0.05 1.91 -23.75
C ARG A 33 1.09 1.52 -24.69
N LEU A 34 2.34 1.75 -24.30
CA LEU A 34 3.51 1.39 -25.10
C LEU A 34 3.63 -0.14 -25.27
N LEU A 35 3.44 -0.91 -24.20
CA LEU A 35 3.57 -2.38 -24.21
C LEU A 35 2.39 -3.09 -24.90
N SER A 36 1.19 -2.53 -24.81
CA SER A 36 -0.02 -3.07 -25.46
C SER A 36 -0.13 -2.69 -26.94
N GLY A 37 0.77 -1.83 -27.44
CA GLY A 37 0.66 -1.30 -28.81
C GLY A 37 -0.61 -0.47 -29.04
N GLY A 38 -1.24 0.05 -27.98
CA GLY A 38 -2.50 0.78 -28.04
C GLY A 38 -3.77 -0.08 -28.02
N ASP A 39 -3.69 -1.39 -27.74
CA ASP A 39 -4.87 -2.26 -27.62
C ASP A 39 -5.67 -1.93 -26.34
N ASP A 40 -6.81 -1.24 -26.48
CA ASP A 40 -7.68 -0.78 -25.37
C ASP A 40 -8.59 -1.89 -24.80
N ARG A 41 -8.12 -3.14 -24.83
CA ARG A 41 -8.86 -4.26 -24.23
C ARG A 41 -8.69 -4.25 -22.73
N ILE A 42 -9.81 -4.22 -22.02
CA ILE A 42 -9.86 -4.29 -20.54
C ILE A 42 -9.05 -5.48 -20.01
N VAL A 43 -9.12 -6.64 -20.68
CA VAL A 43 -8.39 -7.85 -20.29
C VAL A 43 -6.86 -7.64 -20.36
N VAL A 44 -6.36 -6.93 -21.38
CA VAL A 44 -4.93 -6.62 -21.52
C VAL A 44 -4.48 -5.68 -20.40
N ALA A 45 -5.27 -4.65 -20.11
CA ALA A 45 -4.99 -3.71 -19.02
C ALA A 45 -4.97 -4.41 -17.65
N LEU A 46 -5.94 -5.30 -17.39
CA LEU A 46 -6.01 -6.07 -16.13
C LEU A 46 -4.86 -7.07 -15.99
N THR A 47 -4.51 -7.78 -17.07
CA THR A 47 -3.40 -8.74 -17.05
C THR A 47 -2.05 -8.05 -16.86
N MET A 48 -1.81 -6.92 -17.54
CA MET A 48 -0.63 -6.07 -17.32
C MET A 48 -0.57 -5.54 -15.88
N PHE A 49 -1.71 -5.10 -15.34
CA PHE A 49 -1.79 -4.63 -13.95
C PHE A 49 -1.45 -5.75 -12.96
N LEU A 50 -2.00 -6.95 -13.17
CA LEU A 50 -1.71 -8.11 -12.33
C LEU A 50 -0.24 -8.52 -12.42
N ALA A 51 0.33 -8.52 -13.62
CA ALA A 51 1.75 -8.77 -13.84
C ALA A 51 2.63 -7.73 -13.12
N LEU A 52 2.25 -6.45 -13.14
CA LEU A 52 2.96 -5.42 -12.39
C LEU A 52 2.88 -5.67 -10.88
N LEU A 53 1.70 -5.98 -10.34
CA LEU A 53 1.54 -6.30 -8.91
C LEU A 53 2.41 -7.52 -8.53
N LEU A 54 2.51 -8.50 -9.40
CA LEU A 54 3.38 -9.66 -9.22
C LEU A 54 4.86 -9.24 -9.23
N ALA A 55 5.28 -8.45 -10.22
CA ALA A 55 6.65 -7.93 -10.33
C ALA A 55 7.03 -7.11 -9.10
N LEU A 56 6.11 -6.30 -8.57
CA LEU A 56 6.31 -5.52 -7.35
C LEU A 56 6.55 -6.41 -6.11
N ARG A 57 6.09 -7.67 -6.13
CA ARG A 57 6.39 -8.67 -5.09
C ARG A 57 7.65 -9.47 -5.40
N LEU A 58 7.91 -9.75 -6.68
CA LEU A 58 9.04 -10.56 -7.12
C LEU A 58 10.36 -9.79 -6.97
N VAL A 59 10.41 -8.52 -7.39
CA VAL A 59 11.63 -7.69 -7.35
C VAL A 59 12.21 -7.61 -5.93
N PRO A 60 11.44 -7.27 -4.87
CA PRO A 60 11.98 -7.30 -3.51
C PRO A 60 12.42 -8.69 -3.05
N ALA A 61 11.75 -9.75 -3.51
CA ALA A 61 12.11 -11.12 -3.16
C ALA A 61 13.44 -11.54 -3.82
N VAL A 62 13.63 -11.19 -5.08
CA VAL A 62 14.88 -11.43 -5.83
C VAL A 62 16.02 -10.58 -5.28
N CYS A 63 15.79 -9.29 -5.05
CA CYS A 63 16.79 -8.40 -4.44
C CYS A 63 17.31 -8.97 -3.11
N ARG A 64 16.43 -9.52 -2.27
CA ARG A 64 16.82 -10.17 -1.00
C ARG A 64 17.68 -11.42 -1.16
N ARG A 65 17.50 -12.13 -2.27
CA ARG A 65 18.23 -13.37 -2.57
C ARG A 65 19.61 -13.08 -3.16
N VAL A 66 19.71 -12.02 -3.96
CA VAL A 66 20.93 -11.66 -4.69
C VAL A 66 21.84 -10.73 -3.88
N LEU A 67 21.29 -9.80 -3.09
CA LEU A 67 22.09 -8.83 -2.33
C LEU A 67 22.43 -9.34 -0.91
N PRO A 68 23.70 -9.26 -0.47
CA PRO A 68 24.13 -9.65 0.86
C PRO A 68 23.73 -8.58 1.90
N PHE A 69 22.43 -8.48 2.19
CA PHE A 69 21.90 -7.53 3.17
C PHE A 69 22.28 -7.90 4.60
N SER A 70 22.56 -6.87 5.41
CA SER A 70 22.81 -6.94 6.84
C SER A 70 21.63 -7.53 7.61
N ARG A 71 21.92 -8.13 8.79
CA ARG A 71 20.89 -8.74 9.66
C ARG A 71 19.86 -7.70 10.13
N GLU A 72 20.29 -6.48 10.43
CA GLU A 72 19.41 -5.37 10.83
C GLU A 72 18.39 -5.01 9.74
N ALA A 73 18.81 -4.95 8.46
CA ALA A 73 17.90 -4.67 7.35
C ALA A 73 16.87 -5.79 7.15
N LYS A 74 17.30 -7.05 7.30
CA LYS A 74 16.42 -8.23 7.21
C LYS A 74 15.36 -8.25 8.31
N ASP A 75 15.74 -7.92 9.55
CA ASP A 75 14.82 -7.86 10.69
C ASP A 75 13.79 -6.73 10.53
N LEU A 76 14.22 -5.55 10.06
CA LEU A 76 13.32 -4.45 9.76
C LEU A 76 12.28 -4.83 8.69
N TRP A 77 12.73 -5.51 7.64
CA TRP A 77 11.86 -6.00 6.57
C TRP A 77 10.92 -7.14 7.01
N LEU A 78 11.37 -8.04 7.89
CA LEU A 78 10.53 -9.07 8.49
C LEU A 78 9.43 -8.43 9.36
N LYS A 79 9.79 -7.48 10.21
CA LYS A 79 8.85 -6.72 11.06
C LYS A 79 7.81 -6.01 10.20
N ARG A 80 8.23 -5.34 9.12
CA ARG A 80 7.33 -4.68 8.15
C ARG A 80 6.44 -5.67 7.37
N ARG A 81 6.96 -6.84 6.98
CA ARG A 81 6.16 -7.88 6.32
C ARG A 81 5.09 -8.42 7.26
N ASN A 82 5.41 -8.60 8.54
CA ASN A 82 4.43 -9.01 9.55
C ASN A 82 3.38 -7.92 9.80
N LEU A 83 3.77 -6.64 9.81
CA LEU A 83 2.81 -5.53 9.84
C LEU A 83 1.90 -5.57 8.60
N GLY A 84 2.44 -5.74 7.39
CA GLY A 84 1.63 -5.82 6.17
C GLY A 84 0.75 -7.07 6.05
N LYS A 85 1.08 -8.16 6.77
CA LYS A 85 0.23 -9.36 6.88
C LYS A 85 -0.88 -9.19 7.92
N ARG A 86 -0.61 -8.49 9.02
CA ARG A 86 -1.57 -8.29 10.12
C ARG A 86 -2.50 -7.09 9.89
N TYR A 87 -2.04 -6.09 9.15
CA TYR A 87 -2.78 -4.86 8.88
C TYR A 87 -3.03 -4.72 7.38
N ASP A 88 -4.18 -5.22 6.94
CA ASP A 88 -4.64 -5.18 5.54
C ASP A 88 -4.76 -3.75 4.99
N SER A 89 -4.95 -2.75 5.86
CA SER A 89 -4.94 -1.32 5.52
C SER A 89 -3.70 -0.84 4.78
N TYR A 90 -2.55 -1.48 5.00
CA TYR A 90 -1.33 -1.15 4.29
C TYR A 90 -1.38 -1.55 2.81
N GLN A 91 -2.21 -2.51 2.41
CA GLN A 91 -2.40 -2.87 1.00
C GLN A 91 -3.36 -1.88 0.32
N TRP A 92 -4.48 -1.57 0.97
CA TRP A 92 -5.46 -0.58 0.49
C TRP A 92 -4.85 0.81 0.31
N GLN A 93 -4.01 1.25 1.24
CA GLN A 93 -3.32 2.53 1.14
C GLN A 93 -2.36 2.57 -0.05
N LYS A 94 -1.64 1.48 -0.34
CA LYS A 94 -0.73 1.41 -1.50
C LYS A 94 -1.50 1.49 -2.82
N LEU A 95 -2.63 0.80 -2.90
CA LEU A 95 -3.49 0.82 -4.08
C LEU A 95 -4.06 2.23 -4.32
N PHE A 96 -4.51 2.88 -3.24
CA PHE A 96 -5.00 4.26 -3.29
C PHE A 96 -3.95 5.25 -3.80
N TRP A 97 -2.71 5.17 -3.28
CA TRP A 97 -1.62 6.03 -3.73
C TRP A 97 -1.23 5.82 -5.19
N MET A 98 -1.30 4.57 -5.69
CA MET A 98 -1.11 4.30 -7.12
C MET A 98 -2.23 4.94 -7.96
N GLY A 99 -3.49 4.80 -7.53
CA GLY A 99 -4.62 5.45 -8.19
C GLY A 99 -4.52 6.98 -8.21
N LEU A 100 -4.01 7.57 -7.12
CA LEU A 100 -3.75 9.02 -7.06
C LEU A 100 -2.65 9.44 -8.05
N GLY A 101 -1.64 8.61 -8.28
CA GLY A 101 -0.61 8.85 -9.29
C GLY A 101 -1.11 8.75 -10.73
N MET A 102 -2.18 7.99 -10.97
CA MET A 102 -2.80 7.85 -12.29
C MET A 102 -3.67 9.05 -12.69
N LEU A 103 -4.22 9.79 -11.71
CA LEU A 103 -5.09 10.96 -11.93
C LEU A 103 -4.43 12.09 -12.73
N PRO A 104 -3.18 12.51 -12.46
CA PRO A 104 -2.51 13.52 -13.28
C PRO A 104 -2.33 13.09 -14.74
N TYR A 105 -2.04 11.80 -15.00
CA TYR A 105 -1.90 11.31 -16.37
C TYR A 105 -3.24 11.40 -17.13
N ALA A 106 -4.35 11.06 -16.47
CA ALA A 106 -5.69 11.21 -17.01
C ALA A 106 -6.01 12.65 -17.45
N LEU A 107 -5.58 13.62 -16.65
CA LEU A 107 -5.81 15.04 -16.91
C LEU A 107 -4.95 15.59 -18.05
N ILE A 108 -3.71 15.10 -18.18
CA ILE A 108 -2.74 15.60 -19.19
C ILE A 108 -2.93 14.92 -20.55
N SER A 109 -3.32 13.65 -20.58
CA SER A 109 -3.36 12.84 -21.82
C SER A 109 -4.61 13.03 -22.69
N GLY A 110 -5.55 13.91 -22.29
CA GLY A 110 -6.74 14.23 -23.08
C GLY A 110 -7.80 13.13 -23.15
N GLY A 111 -7.63 12.03 -22.41
CA GLY A 111 -8.59 10.93 -22.34
C GLY A 111 -7.95 9.61 -21.92
N LEU A 112 -8.74 8.76 -21.24
CA LEU A 112 -8.37 7.41 -20.86
C LEU A 112 -9.13 6.39 -21.71
N GLY A 113 -8.46 5.30 -22.07
CA GLY A 113 -9.10 4.12 -22.65
C GLY A 113 -10.01 3.42 -21.65
N ARG A 114 -10.92 2.56 -22.12
CA ARG A 114 -11.86 1.82 -21.26
C ARG A 114 -11.12 0.97 -20.22
N GLY A 115 -10.02 0.33 -20.60
CA GLY A 115 -9.21 -0.47 -19.67
C GLY A 115 -8.57 0.37 -18.55
N GLU A 116 -8.14 1.59 -18.90
CA GLU A 116 -7.47 2.51 -17.99
C GLU A 116 -8.45 3.15 -17.00
N ILE A 117 -9.67 3.47 -17.45
CA ILE A 117 -10.75 3.95 -16.58
C ILE A 117 -11.07 2.90 -15.51
N VAL A 118 -11.17 1.62 -15.91
CA VAL A 118 -11.41 0.52 -14.98
C VAL A 118 -10.27 0.40 -13.97
N LEU A 119 -9.01 0.47 -14.42
CA LEU A 119 -7.85 0.43 -13.52
C LEU A 119 -7.82 1.61 -12.55
N LEU A 120 -8.08 2.82 -13.04
CA LEU A 120 -8.15 4.03 -12.23
C LEU A 120 -9.23 3.89 -11.15
N ALA A 121 -10.42 3.42 -11.54
CA ALA A 121 -11.54 3.21 -10.63
C ALA A 121 -11.21 2.15 -9.56
N ILE A 122 -10.64 1.01 -9.95
CA ILE A 122 -10.24 -0.03 -9.00
C ILE A 122 -9.20 0.50 -8.01
N CYS A 123 -8.18 1.22 -8.49
CA CYS A 123 -7.10 1.71 -7.64
C CYS A 123 -7.56 2.81 -6.68
N THR A 124 -8.35 3.77 -7.15
CA THR A 124 -8.83 4.90 -6.36
C THR A 124 -10.01 4.53 -5.47
N ILE A 125 -11.08 3.97 -6.04
CA ILE A 125 -12.31 3.63 -5.30
C ILE A 125 -12.09 2.38 -4.46
N GLY A 126 -11.48 1.33 -5.01
CA GLY A 126 -11.16 0.12 -4.24
C GLY A 126 -10.16 0.41 -3.13
N GLY A 127 -9.08 1.14 -3.43
CA GLY A 127 -8.09 1.56 -2.43
C GLY A 127 -8.67 2.46 -1.34
N GLY A 128 -9.50 3.44 -1.72
CA GLY A 128 -10.16 4.37 -0.80
C GLY A 128 -11.22 3.70 0.08
N ALA A 129 -12.08 2.87 -0.52
CA ALA A 129 -13.13 2.14 0.20
C ALA A 129 -12.54 1.16 1.21
N GLY A 130 -11.50 0.40 0.83
CA GLY A 130 -10.80 -0.50 1.75
C GLY A 130 -10.14 0.24 2.92
N LEU A 131 -9.57 1.42 2.67
CA LEU A 131 -8.99 2.26 3.71
C LEU A 131 -10.07 2.81 4.67
N LEU A 132 -11.21 3.23 4.14
CA LEU A 132 -12.34 3.76 4.92
C LEU A 132 -13.02 2.67 5.75
N LEU A 133 -13.27 1.49 5.18
CA LEU A 133 -13.84 0.34 5.89
C LEU A 133 -12.92 -0.10 7.03
N TRP A 134 -11.61 -0.14 6.79
CA TRP A 134 -10.65 -0.46 7.84
C TRP A 134 -10.66 0.60 8.96
N ARG A 135 -10.63 1.89 8.63
CA ARG A 135 -10.72 2.97 9.64
C ARG A 135 -11.99 2.85 10.47
N ARG A 136 -13.12 2.54 9.85
CA ARG A 136 -14.40 2.32 10.55
C ARG A 136 -14.35 1.11 11.48
N THR A 137 -13.85 -0.04 11.03
CA THR A 137 -13.71 -1.23 11.90
C THR A 137 -12.75 -1.00 13.07
N GLY A 138 -11.65 -0.27 12.84
CA GLY A 138 -10.72 0.13 13.90
C GLY A 138 -11.39 1.01 14.95
N GLN A 139 -12.13 2.05 14.52
CA GLN A 139 -12.87 2.93 15.42
C GLN A 139 -13.97 2.21 16.20
N LEU A 140 -14.68 1.28 15.57
CA LEU A 140 -15.69 0.45 16.24
C LEU A 140 -15.07 -0.46 17.30
N SER A 141 -13.90 -1.06 17.03
CA SER A 141 -13.19 -1.90 18.00
C SER A 141 -12.67 -1.12 19.20
N VAL A 142 -12.14 0.09 18.96
CA VAL A 142 -11.67 1.00 20.03
C VAL A 142 -12.86 1.51 20.85
N GLY A 143 -13.94 1.93 20.19
CA GLY A 143 -15.17 2.36 20.87
C GLY A 143 -15.79 1.27 21.75
N ALA A 144 -15.79 0.02 21.28
CA ALA A 144 -16.23 -1.14 22.08
C ALA A 144 -15.31 -1.43 23.26
N ALA A 145 -13.99 -1.30 23.10
CA ALA A 145 -13.02 -1.46 24.18
C ALA A 145 -13.14 -0.36 25.23
N THR A 146 -13.30 0.90 24.81
CA THR A 146 -13.52 2.04 25.70
C THR A 146 -14.86 1.90 26.44
N ALA A 147 -15.94 1.51 25.75
CA ALA A 147 -17.23 1.27 26.39
C ALA A 147 -17.20 0.10 27.39
N LYS A 148 -16.40 -0.94 27.13
CA LYS A 148 -16.17 -2.04 28.08
C LYS A 148 -15.35 -1.58 29.30
N ALA A 149 -14.37 -0.70 29.10
CA ALA A 149 -13.59 -0.11 30.19
C ALA A 149 -14.42 0.84 31.07
N THR A 150 -15.34 1.62 30.47
CA THR A 150 -16.25 2.52 31.21
C THR A 150 -17.35 1.76 31.96
N LYS A 151 -17.70 0.54 31.52
CA LYS A 151 -18.65 -0.34 32.23
C LYS A 151 -18.02 -1.16 33.37
N LEU A 152 -16.69 -1.11 33.56
CA LEU A 152 -16.06 -1.71 34.75
C LEU A 152 -16.19 -0.74 35.94
N PRO A 153 -16.78 -1.15 37.07
CA PRO A 153 -16.92 -0.26 38.23
C PRO A 153 -15.56 0.10 38.85
N PRO A 154 -15.43 1.30 39.47
CA PRO A 154 -14.23 1.73 40.18
C PRO A 154 -14.06 0.94 41.48
N ALA A 155 -13.62 -0.31 41.40
CA ALA A 155 -13.48 -1.19 42.56
C ALA A 155 -12.15 -1.95 42.59
N ALA A 156 -11.05 -1.33 42.15
CA ALA A 156 -9.71 -1.90 42.26
C ALA A 156 -8.61 -0.88 42.62
N VAL A 157 -8.96 0.20 43.35
CA VAL A 157 -7.98 1.16 43.91
C VAL A 157 -8.05 1.21 45.45
N ALA A 158 -8.65 0.22 46.08
CA ALA A 158 -8.70 0.14 47.54
C ALA A 158 -8.22 -1.23 48.02
N SER A 159 -6.92 -1.34 48.33
CA SER A 159 -6.39 -2.04 49.52
C SER A 159 -4.91 -2.38 49.38
N THR A 160 -4.05 -1.44 49.77
CA THR A 160 -2.81 -1.76 50.48
C THR A 160 -2.54 -0.60 51.45
N PRO A 161 -2.79 -0.78 52.76
CA PRO A 161 -2.48 0.21 53.79
C PRO A 161 -1.10 -0.05 54.43
N PRO A 162 -0.68 0.81 55.37
CA PRO A 162 0.39 1.80 55.25
C PRO A 162 1.82 1.25 55.16
#